data_AF-G3UZ82-F1
#
_entry.id   AF-G3UZ82-F1
#
_cell.length_a   1.000
_cell.length_b   1.000
_cell.length_c   1.000
_cell.angle_alpha   90.00
_cell.angle_beta   90.00
_cell.angle_gamma   90.00
#
_symmetry.space_group_name_H-M   'P 1'
#
loop_
_entity.id
_entity.type
_entity.pdbx_description
1 polymer ?
#
loop_
_entity_poly.entity_id
_entity_poly.type
_entity_poly.pdbx_seq_one_letter_code
_entity_poly.pdbx_strand_id
1 'polypeptide(L)'
;MPLLHRKPFVRQKPPGDLRPDEEVFYCKVTNEIFRHYDDFFERTILCNSLVWSCAVTGRPGLTYQEALESERKARQNLQSFPEPLIIPVLYLTNLTRRSRLHEICDDIFAYVKDRYFVEETVEVIRNNGTRLQCRILEVLPPLHQNGFANGHLSSADGETIVISDSDDSETQ
;
A
#
# COMPACT_ATOMS: atom_id res chain seq x y z
N MET A 1 7.09 -10.93 13.67
CA MET A 1 8.42 -11.34 14.15
C MET A 1 9.27 -11.50 12.92
N PRO A 2 10.47 -10.88 12.90
CA PRO A 2 11.30 -10.83 11.71
C PRO A 2 11.55 -12.20 11.11
N LEU A 3 11.63 -12.25 9.78
CA LEU A 3 11.94 -13.46 9.05
C LEU A 3 13.45 -13.59 8.88
N LEU A 4 14.00 -14.76 9.17
CA LEU A 4 15.40 -15.10 8.90
C LEU A 4 15.47 -15.81 7.56
N HIS A 5 16.21 -15.27 6.58
CA HIS A 5 16.23 -15.79 5.20
C HIS A 5 14.81 -16.04 4.64
N ARG A 6 13.89 -15.09 4.91
CA ARG A 6 12.46 -15.16 4.52
C ARG A 6 11.68 -16.33 5.12
N LYS A 7 12.19 -17.00 6.16
CA LYS A 7 11.50 -18.04 6.92
C LYS A 7 11.16 -17.55 8.33
N PRO A 8 10.06 -18.05 8.93
CA PRO A 8 9.75 -17.77 10.33
C PRO A 8 10.93 -18.10 11.23
N PHE A 9 11.35 -17.13 12.03
CA PHE A 9 12.38 -17.31 13.04
C PHE A 9 11.73 -17.71 14.36
N VAL A 10 12.34 -18.66 15.07
CA VAL A 10 11.88 -19.11 16.39
C VAL A 10 13.02 -18.87 17.37
N ARG A 11 12.73 -18.09 18.41
CA ARG A 11 13.66 -17.87 19.52
C ARG A 11 13.81 -19.14 20.34
N GLN A 12 14.99 -19.33 20.91
CA GLN A 12 15.23 -20.33 21.92
C GLN A 12 14.46 -19.97 23.19
N LYS A 13 13.86 -20.98 23.82
CA LYS A 13 13.22 -20.81 25.12
C LYS A 13 14.32 -20.73 26.19
N PRO A 14 14.11 -19.96 27.27
CA PRO A 14 14.99 -20.02 28.42
C PRO A 14 15.16 -21.47 28.91
N PRO A 15 16.37 -21.87 29.35
CA PRO A 15 16.57 -23.16 30.01
C PRO A 15 15.61 -23.31 31.19
N GLY A 16 14.93 -24.45 31.30
CA GLY A 16 13.92 -24.67 32.34
C GLY A 16 14.51 -24.90 33.73
N ASP A 17 15.80 -25.23 33.79
CA ASP A 17 16.60 -25.50 34.98
C ASP A 17 17.44 -24.29 35.43
N LEU A 18 17.14 -23.10 34.91
CA LEU A 18 17.89 -21.89 35.23
C LEU A 18 17.70 -21.49 36.70
N ARG A 19 18.80 -21.35 37.45
CA ARG A 19 18.73 -20.88 38.84
C ARG A 19 18.60 -19.36 38.91
N PRO A 20 17.96 -18.79 39.94
CA PRO A 20 17.81 -17.33 40.08
C PRO A 20 19.13 -16.57 40.20
N ASP A 21 20.18 -17.23 40.69
CA ASP A 21 21.52 -16.70 40.94
C ASP A 21 22.53 -17.09 39.86
N GLU A 22 22.10 -17.76 38.78
CA GLU A 22 22.98 -18.22 37.71
C GLU A 22 23.43 -17.06 36.81
N GLU A 23 24.75 -16.93 36.62
CA GLU A 23 25.30 -15.98 35.65
C GLU A 23 25.13 -16.49 34.22
N VAL A 24 24.53 -15.66 33.38
CA VAL A 24 24.19 -15.99 31.99
C VAL A 24 24.43 -14.83 31.04
N PHE A 25 24.57 -15.15 29.76
CA PHE A 25 24.62 -14.16 28.70
C PHE A 25 23.22 -13.84 28.19
N TYR A 26 22.84 -12.56 28.24
CA TYR A 26 21.51 -12.10 27.86
C TYR A 26 21.54 -11.27 26.57
N CYS A 27 20.88 -11.78 25.52
CA CYS A 27 20.68 -11.03 24.28
C CYS A 27 19.45 -10.13 24.39
N LYS A 28 19.68 -8.84 24.68
CA LYS A 28 18.62 -7.83 24.87
C LYS A 28 17.68 -7.71 23.68
N VAL A 29 18.19 -7.83 22.45
CA VAL A 29 17.41 -7.56 21.24
C VAL A 29 16.39 -8.68 20.97
N THR A 30 16.76 -9.93 21.17
CA THR A 30 15.88 -11.10 20.99
C THR A 30 15.20 -11.55 22.28
N ASN A 31 15.63 -11.02 23.42
CA ASN A 31 15.21 -11.44 24.76
C ASN A 31 15.50 -12.93 25.03
N GLU A 32 16.69 -13.38 24.64
CA GLU A 32 17.16 -14.76 24.80
C GLU A 32 18.30 -14.86 25.81
N ILE A 33 18.40 -16.03 26.45
CA ILE A 33 19.39 -16.33 27.48
C ILE A 33 20.26 -17.49 27.00
N PHE A 34 21.57 -17.36 27.19
CA PHE A 34 22.57 -18.35 26.79
C PHE A 34 23.52 -18.62 27.95
N ARG A 35 23.87 -19.90 28.17
CA ARG A 35 24.89 -20.30 29.16
C ARG A 35 26.31 -20.17 28.62
N HIS A 36 26.51 -20.47 27.33
CA HIS A 36 27.81 -20.40 26.69
C HIS A 36 28.00 -19.08 25.95
N TYR A 37 29.22 -18.57 26.00
CA TYR A 37 29.59 -17.35 25.29
C TYR A 37 29.46 -17.52 23.77
N ASP A 38 29.87 -18.67 23.23
CA ASP A 38 29.85 -18.91 21.78
C ASP A 38 28.42 -18.84 21.22
N ASP A 39 27.43 -19.45 21.89
CA ASP A 39 26.02 -19.38 21.49
C ASP A 39 25.50 -17.93 21.48
N PHE A 40 25.86 -17.16 22.51
CA PHE A 40 25.49 -15.74 22.62
C PHE A 40 26.17 -14.89 21.54
N PHE A 41 27.44 -15.17 21.26
CA PHE A 41 28.23 -14.46 20.27
C PHE A 41 27.69 -14.70 18.86
N GLU A 42 27.43 -15.97 18.50
CA GLU A 42 26.77 -16.35 17.24
C GLU A 42 25.42 -15.66 17.09
N ARG A 43 24.60 -15.65 18.16
CA ARG A 43 23.31 -14.94 18.14
C ARG A 43 23.48 -13.45 17.87
N THR A 44 24.47 -12.84 18.50
CA THR A 44 24.76 -11.41 18.34
C THR A 44 25.17 -11.08 16.90
N ILE A 45 26.05 -11.90 16.30
CA ILE A 45 26.42 -11.78 14.89
C ILE A 45 25.20 -11.93 13.98
N LEU A 46 24.38 -12.95 14.21
CA LEU A 46 23.18 -13.21 13.41
C LEU A 46 22.21 -12.02 13.46
N CYS A 47 21.95 -11.46 14.64
CA CYS A 47 21.07 -10.30 14.81
C CYS A 47 21.57 -9.05 14.07
N ASN A 48 22.89 -8.87 13.99
CA ASN A 48 23.52 -7.72 13.31
C ASN A 48 23.79 -7.95 11.82
N SER A 49 23.54 -9.16 11.30
CA SER A 49 23.70 -9.48 9.89
C SER A 49 22.50 -9.02 9.07
N LEU A 50 22.71 -8.60 7.82
CA LEU A 50 21.65 -8.13 6.91
C LEU A 50 20.83 -9.27 6.25
N VAL A 51 20.56 -10.33 7.00
CA VAL A 51 19.87 -11.54 6.53
C VAL A 51 18.39 -11.59 6.92
N TRP A 52 17.91 -10.55 7.61
CA TRP A 52 16.53 -10.46 8.06
C TRP A 52 15.64 -9.78 7.04
N SER A 53 14.34 -10.07 7.15
CA SER A 53 13.29 -9.40 6.38
C SER A 53 12.12 -9.04 7.27
N CYS A 54 11.47 -7.91 6.99
CA CYS A 54 10.23 -7.51 7.64
C CYS A 54 9.11 -8.50 7.28
N ALA A 55 8.45 -9.11 8.26
CA ALA A 55 7.37 -10.05 7.99
C ALA A 55 6.09 -9.40 7.45
N VAL A 56 5.92 -8.09 7.66
CA VAL A 56 4.72 -7.35 7.22
C VAL A 56 4.87 -6.84 5.78
N THR A 57 6.01 -6.20 5.47
CA THR A 57 6.23 -5.58 4.15
C THR A 57 7.06 -6.44 3.20
N GLY A 58 7.69 -7.51 3.70
CA GLY A 58 8.60 -8.34 2.92
C GLY A 58 9.95 -7.69 2.59
N ARG A 59 10.22 -6.47 3.09
CA ARG A 59 11.47 -5.73 2.86
C ARG A 59 12.67 -6.57 3.34
N PRO A 60 13.60 -6.96 2.45
CA PRO A 60 14.77 -7.75 2.80
C PRO A 60 15.97 -6.88 3.20
N GLY A 61 17.08 -7.53 3.58
CA GLY A 61 18.37 -6.86 3.77
C GLY A 61 18.42 -6.02 5.05
N LEU A 62 17.73 -6.47 6.10
CA LEU A 62 17.66 -5.77 7.39
C LEU A 62 18.45 -6.54 8.43
N THR A 63 18.91 -5.83 9.46
CA THR A 63 19.24 -6.43 10.76
C THR A 63 17.96 -6.80 11.50
N TYR A 64 18.09 -7.58 12.58
CA TYR A 64 16.94 -8.00 13.38
C TYR A 64 16.16 -6.80 13.97
N GLN A 65 16.87 -5.79 14.49
CA GLN A 65 16.24 -4.61 15.08
C GLN A 65 15.55 -3.74 14.02
N GLU A 66 16.19 -3.50 12.87
CA GLU A 66 15.59 -2.76 11.77
C GLU A 66 14.33 -3.47 11.23
N ALA A 67 14.34 -4.80 11.17
CA ALA A 67 13.16 -5.57 10.79
C ALA A 67 12.01 -5.39 11.81
N LEU A 68 12.30 -5.39 13.12
CA LEU A 68 11.29 -5.10 14.14
C LEU A 68 10.72 -3.68 14.02
N GLU A 69 11.57 -2.69 13.80
CA GLU A 69 11.16 -1.30 13.60
C GLU A 69 10.31 -1.15 12.34
N SER A 70 10.73 -1.80 11.24
CA SER A 70 9.97 -1.85 9.99
C SER A 70 8.60 -2.49 10.18
N GLU A 71 8.51 -3.60 10.93
CA GLU A 71 7.22 -4.25 11.23
C GLU A 71 6.32 -3.33 12.06
N ARG A 72 6.87 -2.66 13.08
CA ARG A 72 6.12 -1.74 13.93
C ARG A 72 5.54 -0.59 13.11
N LYS A 73 6.38 0.05 12.29
CA LYS A 73 5.97 1.15 11.40
C LYS A 73 4.91 0.69 10.41
N ALA A 74 5.08 -0.49 9.81
CA ALA A 74 4.11 -1.03 8.87
C ALA A 74 2.75 -1.30 9.52
N ARG A 75 2.71 -1.89 10.73
CA ARG A 75 1.46 -2.10 11.47
C ARG A 75 0.78 -0.78 11.84
N GLN A 76 1.54 0.23 12.24
CA GLN A 76 1.00 1.56 12.54
C GLN A 76 0.39 2.21 11.30
N ASN A 77 1.08 2.13 10.15
CA ASN A 77 0.56 2.64 8.89
C ASN A 77 -0.73 1.92 8.45
N LEU A 78 -0.81 0.60 8.65
CA LEU A 78 -2.00 -0.18 8.36
C LEU A 78 -3.19 0.21 9.26
N GLN A 79 -2.95 0.55 10.52
CA GLN A 79 -4.01 1.05 11.42
C GLN A 79 -4.58 2.40 10.97
N SER A 80 -3.80 3.22 10.27
CA SER A 80 -4.26 4.49 9.70
C SER A 80 -4.88 4.37 8.30
N PHE A 81 -4.99 3.15 7.75
CA PHE A 81 -5.55 2.98 6.42
C PHE A 81 -7.06 3.29 6.42
N PRO A 82 -7.58 4.11 5.49
CA PRO A 82 -8.99 4.49 5.50
C PRO A 82 -9.92 3.27 5.29
N GLU A 83 -10.78 3.01 6.27
CA GLU A 83 -11.76 1.92 6.22
C GLU A 83 -12.64 1.95 4.94
N PRO A 84 -13.13 3.12 4.47
CA PRO A 84 -13.90 3.21 3.23
C PRO A 84 -13.16 2.72 1.98
N LEU A 85 -11.83 2.72 2.00
CA LEU A 85 -10.99 2.29 0.87
C LEU A 85 -10.67 0.79 0.90
N ILE A 86 -10.89 0.09 2.01
CA ILE A 86 -10.50 -1.33 2.14
C ILE A 86 -11.21 -2.19 1.08
N ILE A 87 -12.53 -2.12 1.02
CA ILE A 87 -13.32 -2.93 0.08
C ILE A 87 -13.04 -2.51 -1.38
N PRO A 88 -13.07 -1.21 -1.75
CA PRO A 88 -12.76 -0.77 -3.11
C PRO A 88 -11.36 -1.17 -3.58
N VAL A 89 -10.32 -1.00 -2.76
CA VAL A 89 -8.94 -1.36 -3.13
C VAL A 89 -8.80 -2.87 -3.34
N LEU A 90 -9.41 -3.69 -2.47
CA LEU A 90 -9.43 -5.14 -2.66
C LEU A 90 -10.19 -5.55 -3.92
N TYR A 91 -11.31 -4.89 -4.21
CA TYR A 91 -12.06 -5.14 -5.44
C TYR A 91 -11.26 -4.78 -6.69
N LEU A 92 -10.65 -3.59 -6.71
CA LEU A 92 -9.81 -3.12 -7.83
C LEU A 92 -8.61 -4.05 -8.07
N THR A 93 -8.01 -4.58 -7.00
CA THR A 93 -6.91 -5.55 -7.10
C THR A 93 -7.28 -6.75 -7.97
N ASN A 94 -8.51 -7.25 -7.87
CA ASN A 94 -9.02 -8.38 -8.65
C ASN A 94 -9.37 -8.02 -10.11
N LEU A 95 -9.51 -6.73 -10.43
CA LEU A 95 -9.75 -6.25 -11.78
C LEU A 95 -8.45 -5.95 -12.54
N THR A 96 -7.35 -5.68 -11.83
CA THR A 96 -6.05 -5.51 -12.45
C THR A 96 -5.59 -6.83 -13.09
N ARG A 97 -4.98 -6.76 -14.27
CA ARG A 97 -4.38 -7.92 -14.96
C ARG A 97 -2.86 -7.97 -14.80
N ARG A 98 -2.31 -7.22 -13.84
CA ARG A 98 -0.86 -7.10 -13.64
C ARG A 98 -0.35 -8.27 -12.82
N SER A 99 0.84 -8.75 -13.15
CA SER A 99 1.51 -9.83 -12.41
C SER A 99 2.43 -9.33 -11.30
N ARG A 100 2.91 -8.08 -11.42
CA ARG A 100 3.84 -7.47 -10.47
C ARG A 100 3.08 -6.56 -9.50
N LEU A 101 3.35 -6.72 -8.20
CA LEU A 101 2.68 -5.96 -7.15
C LEU A 101 2.76 -4.44 -7.35
N HIS A 102 3.92 -3.90 -7.78
CA HIS A 102 4.05 -2.46 -7.98
C HIS A 102 3.14 -1.94 -9.10
N GLU A 103 2.98 -2.69 -10.19
CA GLU A 103 2.07 -2.32 -11.28
C GLU A 103 0.60 -2.35 -10.84
N ILE A 104 0.23 -3.32 -9.98
CA ILE A 104 -1.10 -3.36 -9.36
C ILE A 104 -1.32 -2.10 -8.51
N CYS A 105 -0.33 -1.73 -7.68
CA CYS A 105 -0.40 -0.53 -6.86
C CYS A 105 -0.54 0.73 -7.71
N ASP A 106 0.19 0.83 -8.83
CA ASP A 106 0.10 1.97 -9.75
C ASP A 106 -1.29 2.10 -10.38
N ASP A 107 -1.86 0.99 -10.86
CA ASP A 107 -3.21 0.96 -11.45
C ASP A 107 -4.28 1.37 -10.42
N ILE A 108 -4.20 0.82 -9.20
CA ILE A 108 -5.14 1.15 -8.10
C ILE A 108 -5.00 2.62 -7.71
N PHE A 109 -3.77 3.11 -7.54
CA PHE A 109 -3.52 4.51 -7.17
C PHE A 109 -4.05 5.46 -8.23
N ALA A 110 -3.80 5.17 -9.52
CA ALA A 110 -4.30 5.97 -10.63
C ALA A 110 -5.84 6.02 -10.67
N TYR A 111 -6.52 4.95 -10.26
CA TYR A 111 -7.97 4.92 -10.18
C TYR A 111 -8.53 5.68 -8.97
N VAL A 112 -7.95 5.45 -7.79
CA VAL A 112 -8.45 5.93 -6.49
C VAL A 112 -8.19 7.43 -6.30
N LYS A 113 -7.06 7.95 -6.78
CA LYS A 113 -6.63 9.35 -6.52
C LYS A 113 -7.62 10.42 -7.02
N ASP A 114 -8.41 10.10 -8.06
CA ASP A 114 -9.32 11.03 -8.74
C ASP A 114 -10.80 10.73 -8.42
N ARG A 115 -11.07 9.94 -7.37
CA ARG A 115 -12.43 9.48 -7.02
C ARG A 115 -12.68 9.58 -5.53
N TYR A 116 -13.93 9.89 -5.19
CA TYR A 116 -14.42 9.82 -3.82
C TYR A 116 -15.09 8.47 -3.56
N PHE A 117 -15.09 8.05 -2.30
CA PHE A 117 -15.74 6.84 -1.83
C PHE A 117 -16.78 7.15 -0.76
N VAL A 118 -17.87 6.41 -0.74
CA VAL A 118 -18.90 6.54 0.32
C VAL A 118 -18.27 6.26 1.68
N GLU A 119 -18.64 7.03 2.69
CA GLU A 119 -18.05 7.08 4.03
C GLU A 119 -16.62 7.66 4.13
N GLU A 120 -16.00 8.07 3.03
CA GLU A 120 -14.69 8.74 3.05
C GLU A 120 -14.77 10.09 3.79
N THR A 121 -13.78 10.36 4.65
CA THR A 121 -13.65 11.66 5.31
C THR A 121 -12.77 12.58 4.48
N VAL A 122 -13.33 13.69 4.02
CA VAL A 122 -12.67 14.69 3.15
C VAL A 122 -12.66 16.06 3.80
N GLU A 123 -11.72 16.92 3.37
CA GLU A 123 -11.71 18.34 3.73
C GLU A 123 -12.44 19.15 2.65
N VAL A 124 -13.50 19.85 3.04
CA VAL A 124 -14.28 20.74 2.17
C VAL A 124 -13.93 22.19 2.50
N ILE A 125 -13.62 22.98 1.48
CA ILE A 125 -13.41 24.43 1.59
C ILE A 125 -14.72 25.12 1.23
N ARG A 126 -15.32 25.82 2.19
CA ARG A 126 -16.51 26.64 1.96
C ARG A 126 -16.14 27.95 1.23
N ASN A 127 -17.14 28.60 0.64
CA ASN A 127 -16.98 29.89 -0.06
C ASN A 127 -16.34 30.99 0.80
N ASN A 128 -16.47 30.89 2.12
CA ASN A 128 -15.86 31.80 3.09
C ASN A 128 -14.41 31.44 3.48
N GLY A 129 -13.79 30.48 2.78
CA GLY A 129 -12.43 29.98 3.04
C GLY A 129 -12.30 29.03 4.22
N THR A 130 -13.39 28.71 4.94
CA THR A 130 -13.34 27.81 6.10
C THR A 130 -13.21 26.35 5.63
N ARG A 131 -12.27 25.61 6.23
CA ARG A 131 -12.07 24.17 6.04
C ARG A 131 -12.91 23.37 7.03
N LEU A 132 -13.58 22.35 6.53
CA LEU A 132 -14.39 21.44 7.34
C LEU A 132 -14.12 20.01 6.96
N GLN A 133 -14.01 19.13 7.95
CA GLN A 133 -14.11 17.70 7.69
C GLN A 133 -15.56 17.33 7.44
N CYS A 134 -15.80 16.64 6.33
CA CYS A 134 -17.11 16.12 5.95
C CYS A 134 -16.95 14.65 5.57
N ARG A 135 -18.04 13.89 5.70
CA ARG A 135 -18.11 12.51 5.26
C ARG A 135 -18.93 12.41 3.98
N ILE A 136 -18.43 11.70 2.99
CA ILE A 136 -19.14 11.47 1.72
C ILE A 136 -20.32 10.54 1.97
N LEU A 137 -21.53 10.99 1.65
CA LEU A 137 -22.76 10.19 1.80
C LEU A 137 -23.11 9.43 0.53
N GLU A 138 -22.84 10.03 -0.62
CA GLU A 138 -23.16 9.49 -1.94
C GLU A 138 -22.12 9.98 -2.95
N VAL A 139 -21.80 9.13 -3.93
CA VAL A 139 -20.92 9.47 -5.05
C VAL A 139 -21.74 9.39 -6.33
N LEU A 140 -21.92 10.53 -6.99
CA LEU A 140 -22.63 10.60 -8.26
C LEU A 140 -21.66 10.29 -9.41
N PRO A 141 -22.01 9.36 -10.32
CA PRO A 141 -21.18 9.11 -11.49
C PRO A 141 -21.14 10.36 -12.38
N PRO A 142 -20.05 10.58 -13.12
CA PRO A 142 -20.02 11.62 -14.14
C PRO A 142 -21.22 11.46 -15.07
N LEU A 143 -21.89 12.57 -15.37
CA LEU A 143 -22.88 12.62 -16.44
C LEU A 143 -22.17 12.13 -17.70
N HIS A 144 -22.67 11.06 -18.31
CA HIS A 144 -22.07 10.49 -19.51
C HIS A 144 -22.14 11.53 -20.64
N GLN A 145 -21.09 12.35 -20.80
CA GLN A 145 -20.87 13.05 -22.05
C GLN A 145 -20.27 12.04 -23.01
N ASN A 146 -21.13 11.35 -23.76
CA ASN A 146 -20.75 10.80 -25.05
C ASN A 146 -20.35 11.99 -25.93
N GLY A 147 -19.06 12.28 -26.02
CA GLY A 147 -18.55 13.39 -26.82
C GLY A 147 -17.04 13.29 -26.98
N PHE A 148 -16.61 12.89 -28.17
CA PHE A 148 -15.24 12.83 -28.66
C PHE A 148 -14.31 13.91 -28.07
N ALA A 149 -13.19 13.47 -27.49
CA ALA A 149 -12.06 14.34 -27.16
C ALA A 149 -10.77 13.74 -27.76
N ASN A 150 -10.65 13.80 -29.09
CA ASN A 150 -9.33 13.94 -29.69
C ASN A 150 -9.05 15.44 -29.75
N GLY A 151 -8.11 15.87 -28.89
CA GLY A 151 -7.67 17.26 -28.83
C GLY A 151 -7.00 17.67 -30.13
N HIS A 152 -7.57 18.68 -30.78
CA HIS A 152 -6.80 19.70 -31.46
C HIS A 152 -7.55 21.04 -31.37
N LEU A 153 -7.12 21.89 -30.43
CA LEU A 153 -7.44 23.31 -30.45
C LEU A 153 -6.53 23.96 -31.50
N SER A 154 -7.12 24.44 -32.58
CA SER A 154 -6.55 25.53 -33.36
C SER A 154 -7.68 26.47 -33.72
N SER A 155 -7.74 27.59 -32.99
CA SER A 155 -8.49 28.78 -33.37
C SER A 155 -8.05 29.26 -34.75
N ALA A 156 -8.98 29.43 -35.68
CA ALA A 156 -9.05 30.55 -36.62
C ALA A 156 -10.26 30.35 -37.53
N ASP A 157 -11.10 31.40 -37.59
CA ASP A 157 -12.04 31.79 -38.63
C ASP A 157 -12.95 30.77 -39.34
N GLY A 158 -14.18 31.23 -39.59
CA GLY A 158 -15.30 30.39 -39.97
C GLY A 158 -15.16 29.68 -41.30
N GLU A 159 -15.82 28.53 -41.38
CA GLU A 159 -16.53 28.09 -42.57
C GLU A 159 -17.68 27.18 -42.14
N THR A 160 -18.90 27.55 -42.49
CA THR A 160 -20.09 26.72 -42.29
C THR A 160 -20.00 25.54 -43.24
N ILE A 161 -19.86 24.32 -42.71
CA ILE A 161 -19.93 23.11 -43.52
C ILE A 161 -21.40 22.65 -43.56
N VAL A 162 -22.10 23.03 -44.63
CA VAL A 162 -23.35 22.40 -45.04
C VAL A 162 -23.00 21.24 -45.96
N ILE A 163 -23.41 20.03 -45.61
CA ILE A 163 -23.39 18.89 -46.53
C ILE A 163 -24.82 18.37 -46.60
N SER A 164 -25.54 18.82 -47.63
CA SER A 164 -26.65 18.08 -48.21
C SER A 164 -26.08 17.39 -49.44
N ASP A 165 -26.16 16.07 -49.49
CA ASP A 165 -26.20 15.38 -50.77
C ASP A 165 -27.25 14.27 -50.67
N SER A 166 -28.44 14.63 -51.16
CA SER A 166 -29.42 13.68 -51.64
C SER A 166 -28.96 13.27 -53.02
N ASP A 167 -28.67 11.99 -53.23
CA ASP A 167 -28.93 11.42 -54.54
C ASP A 167 -29.51 10.01 -54.39
N ASP A 168 -30.74 9.91 -54.87
CA ASP A 168 -31.49 8.68 -55.07
C ASP A 168 -30.77 7.81 -56.10
N SER A 169 -30.69 6.50 -55.84
CA SER A 169 -30.58 5.54 -56.93
C SER A 169 -31.36 4.28 -56.57
N GLU A 170 -32.66 4.31 -56.89
CA GLU A 170 -33.47 3.12 -57.04
C GLU A 170 -33.07 2.38 -58.33
N THR A 171 -32.94 1.04 -58.19
CA THR A 171 -33.26 -0.01 -59.17
C THR A 171 -32.47 -0.10 -60.47
N GLN A 172 -31.77 -1.23 -60.65
CA GLN A 172 -32.27 -2.35 -61.48
C GLN A 172 -31.64 -3.68 -61.08
#